data_AF-A0A416XHW3-F1
#
_entry.id   AF-A0A416XHW3-F1
#
_cell.length_a   1.000
_cell.length_b   1.000
_cell.length_c   1.000
_cell.angle_alpha   90.00
_cell.angle_beta   90.00
_cell.angle_gamma   90.00
#
_symmetry.space_group_name_H-M   'P 1'
#
loop_
_entity.id
_entity.type
_entity.pdbx_description
1 polymer ?
#
loop_
_entity_poly.entity_id
_entity_poly.type
_entity_poly.pdbx_seq_one_letter_code
_entity_poly.pdbx_strand_id
1 'polypeptide(L)'
;MPQLDNINQSFKSARMKINAFLRRQRWKEALIFFFFVLLSLGFWLLQSLQQEYEIEINVPVRYKNIPPDISFTETPPQVVIAKVKDKGSVLLNYSFGRSFAPIETNMKNQAEKSGSISISKKAIENDIQKQLLATTSLVTFEPQHIEAAYSKRIKKEIPVVFNGTIQTNPGFHVSGNITISPMNISVYASDVVLDTLNQAKTVFTEIKKGNKTITKTVQLQKVSEATYDPTSVTITIPIEEFTEKTLEIPVLCTDLPPHYTLRTFPSVAKVTCSIPLSRFKDLSEDAFEIRFSFKDLEQNVSGSLPIQLTKKPDWVSSVALVPDKIEFILEQNNLQ
;
A
#
# COMPACT_ATOMS: atom_id res chain seq x y z
N MET A 1 25.65 -54.50 -31.54
CA MET A 1 25.42 -54.82 -30.11
C MET A 1 26.75 -54.93 -29.36
N PRO A 2 27.38 -53.83 -28.88
CA PRO A 2 28.62 -53.92 -28.12
C PRO A 2 28.56 -53.26 -26.71
N GLN A 3 27.44 -52.67 -26.31
CA GLN A 3 27.36 -51.89 -25.06
C GLN A 3 26.89 -52.69 -23.82
N LEU A 4 26.24 -53.84 -24.00
CA LEU A 4 25.83 -54.68 -22.85
C LEU A 4 26.97 -55.56 -22.29
N ASP A 5 27.97 -55.93 -23.10
CA ASP A 5 29.10 -56.74 -22.62
C ASP A 5 30.10 -55.94 -21.78
N ASN A 6 30.22 -54.63 -22.03
CA ASN A 6 31.20 -53.77 -21.37
C ASN A 6 30.79 -53.44 -19.91
N ILE A 7 29.48 -53.31 -19.64
CA ILE A 7 28.95 -53.08 -18.29
C ILE A 7 29.05 -54.36 -17.45
N ASN A 8 28.79 -55.52 -18.05
CA ASN A 8 28.90 -56.82 -17.37
C ASN A 8 30.36 -57.17 -17.02
N GLN A 9 31.34 -56.80 -17.86
CA GLN A 9 32.76 -56.97 -17.54
C GLN A 9 33.24 -56.02 -16.44
N SER A 10 32.77 -54.77 -16.41
CA SER A 10 33.12 -53.81 -15.35
C SER A 10 32.62 -54.25 -13.97
N PHE A 11 31.36 -54.70 -13.87
CA PHE A 11 30.80 -55.24 -12.62
C PHE A 11 31.45 -56.57 -12.19
N LYS A 12 31.77 -57.47 -13.14
CA LYS A 12 32.55 -58.69 -12.82
C LYS A 12 33.95 -58.35 -12.31
N SER A 13 34.61 -57.33 -12.86
CA SER A 13 35.96 -56.91 -12.43
C SER A 13 35.96 -56.25 -11.04
N ALA A 14 34.91 -55.48 -10.70
CA ALA A 14 34.73 -54.91 -9.37
C ALA A 14 34.44 -55.99 -8.33
N ARG A 15 33.56 -56.95 -8.64
CA ARG A 15 33.25 -58.09 -7.76
C ARG A 15 34.44 -59.03 -7.58
N MET A 16 35.24 -59.26 -8.64
CA MET A 16 36.48 -60.04 -8.54
C MET A 16 37.58 -59.30 -7.79
N LYS A 17 37.71 -57.98 -7.90
CA LYS A 17 38.66 -57.20 -7.09
C LYS A 17 38.25 -57.16 -5.61
N ILE A 18 36.97 -57.03 -5.31
CA ILE A 18 36.45 -57.11 -3.93
C ILE A 18 36.70 -58.52 -3.37
N ASN A 19 36.38 -59.58 -4.12
CA ASN A 19 36.59 -60.97 -3.69
C ASN A 19 38.07 -61.38 -3.63
N ALA A 20 38.95 -60.85 -4.48
CA ALA A 20 40.39 -61.11 -4.44
C ALA A 20 41.09 -60.32 -3.32
N PHE A 21 40.60 -59.13 -2.98
CA PHE A 21 41.08 -58.35 -1.85
C PHE A 21 40.64 -58.97 -0.51
N LEU A 22 39.40 -59.50 -0.44
CA LEU A 22 38.84 -60.25 0.69
C LEU A 22 39.54 -61.58 1.03
N ARG A 23 40.42 -62.10 0.16
CA ARG A 23 41.01 -63.46 0.29
C ARG A 23 42.39 -63.50 0.95
N ARG A 24 42.91 -62.38 1.47
CA ARG A 24 44.20 -62.33 2.20
C ARG A 24 43.94 -62.39 3.70
N GLN A 25 44.65 -63.25 4.43
CA GLN A 25 44.53 -63.51 5.88
C GLN A 25 44.25 -62.26 6.77
N ARG A 26 44.79 -61.10 6.38
CA ARG A 26 44.60 -59.77 7.00
C ARG A 26 43.16 -59.23 6.96
N TRP A 27 42.29 -59.69 6.07
CA TRP A 27 40.87 -59.30 6.02
C TRP A 27 40.03 -60.01 7.08
N LYS A 28 40.38 -61.26 7.42
CA LYS A 28 39.74 -61.96 8.54
C LYS A 28 40.08 -61.24 9.85
N GLU A 29 41.34 -60.88 10.05
CA GLU A 29 41.78 -60.09 11.20
C GLU A 29 41.11 -58.71 11.25
N ALA A 30 41.00 -58.00 10.11
CA ALA A 30 40.30 -56.72 10.02
C ALA A 30 38.78 -56.83 10.26
N LEU A 31 38.13 -57.89 9.78
CA LEU A 31 36.71 -58.15 10.03
C LEU A 31 36.45 -58.54 11.49
N ILE A 32 37.33 -59.32 12.10
CA ILE A 32 37.27 -59.66 13.53
C ILE A 32 37.49 -58.40 14.37
N PHE A 33 38.50 -57.58 14.03
CA PHE A 33 38.73 -56.29 14.67
C PHE A 33 37.50 -55.38 14.54
N PHE A 34 36.95 -55.23 13.33
CA PHE A 34 35.76 -54.43 13.09
C PHE A 34 34.54 -54.97 13.84
N PHE A 35 34.39 -56.30 13.95
CA PHE A 35 33.34 -56.93 14.75
C PHE A 35 33.48 -56.59 16.23
N PHE A 36 34.68 -56.68 16.81
CA PHE A 36 34.92 -56.29 18.20
C PHE A 36 34.75 -54.79 18.43
N VAL A 37 35.17 -53.95 17.47
CA VAL A 37 34.93 -52.50 17.51
C VAL A 37 33.43 -52.21 17.47
N LEU A 38 32.68 -52.89 16.61
CA LEU A 38 31.22 -52.73 16.51
C LEU A 38 30.52 -53.25 17.78
N LEU A 39 30.99 -54.36 18.35
CA LEU A 39 30.49 -54.89 19.61
C LEU A 39 30.75 -53.92 20.78
N SER A 40 31.97 -53.37 20.85
CA SER A 40 32.36 -52.36 21.83
C SER A 40 31.54 -51.08 21.67
N LEU A 41 31.36 -50.60 20.43
CA LEU A 41 30.46 -49.49 20.09
C LEU A 41 29.01 -49.79 20.47
N GLY A 42 28.54 -51.02 20.25
CA GLY A 42 27.19 -51.45 20.59
C GLY A 42 26.94 -51.42 22.10
N PHE A 43 27.87 -51.95 22.88
CA PHE A 43 27.80 -51.88 24.35
C PHE A 43 27.93 -50.45 24.87
N TRP A 44 28.86 -49.66 24.31
CA TRP A 44 29.02 -48.26 24.67
C TRP A 44 27.76 -47.45 24.34
N LEU A 45 27.15 -47.67 23.18
CA LEU A 45 25.90 -47.04 22.77
C LEU A 45 24.76 -47.44 23.71
N LEU A 46 24.63 -48.72 24.06
CA LEU A 46 23.59 -49.19 24.98
C LEU A 46 23.75 -48.57 26.37
N GLN A 47 24.99 -48.50 26.87
CA GLN A 47 25.32 -47.86 28.15
C GLN A 47 25.04 -46.34 28.12
N SER A 48 25.42 -45.68 27.03
CA SER A 48 25.16 -44.25 26.80
C SER A 48 23.66 -43.98 26.81
N LEU A 49 22.86 -44.75 26.07
CA LEU A 49 21.39 -44.60 26.02
C LEU A 49 20.67 -44.84 27.35
N GLN A 50 21.31 -45.49 28.33
CA GLN A 50 20.73 -45.68 29.67
C GLN A 50 20.89 -44.44 30.58
N GLN A 51 21.78 -43.52 30.25
CA GLN A 51 21.97 -42.28 31.00
C GLN A 51 20.83 -41.30 30.73
N GLU A 52 20.60 -40.40 31.69
CA GLU A 52 19.62 -39.31 31.57
C GLU A 52 20.25 -38.13 30.83
N TYR A 53 19.52 -37.58 29.87
CA TYR A 53 19.91 -36.39 29.13
C TYR A 53 18.76 -35.40 29.07
N GLU A 54 19.10 -34.17 28.70
CA GLU A 54 18.13 -33.11 28.42
C GLU A 54 18.18 -32.79 26.93
N ILE A 55 17.01 -32.75 26.28
CA ILE A 55 16.88 -32.31 24.89
C ILE A 55 15.81 -31.24 24.76
N GLU A 56 15.93 -30.44 23.71
CA GLU A 56 14.91 -29.48 23.30
C GLU A 56 13.98 -30.14 22.28
N ILE A 57 12.68 -30.02 22.51
CA ILE A 57 11.62 -30.46 21.61
C ILE A 57 10.82 -29.25 21.14
N ASN A 58 10.49 -29.24 19.84
CA ASN A 58 9.70 -28.18 19.23
C ASN A 58 8.24 -28.61 19.17
N VAL A 59 7.39 -27.94 19.94
CA VAL A 59 5.95 -28.20 19.96
C VAL A 59 5.26 -27.12 19.12
N PRO A 60 4.62 -27.47 17.98
CA PRO A 60 3.95 -26.49 17.14
C PRO A 60 2.71 -25.92 17.85
N VAL A 61 2.40 -24.66 17.60
CA VAL A 61 1.17 -24.00 18.09
C VAL A 61 0.25 -23.74 16.90
N ARG A 62 -1.01 -24.17 16.99
CA ARG A 62 -2.03 -23.89 15.96
C ARG A 62 -3.20 -23.11 16.54
N TYR A 63 -3.45 -21.97 15.91
CA TYR A 63 -4.59 -21.10 16.19
C TYR A 63 -5.76 -21.52 15.30
N LYS A 64 -6.80 -22.13 15.88
CA LYS A 64 -7.99 -22.62 15.15
C LYS A 64 -9.12 -21.58 15.18
N ASN A 65 -9.91 -21.56 14.11
CA ASN A 65 -11.10 -20.71 13.95
C ASN A 65 -10.81 -19.20 14.02
N ILE A 66 -9.71 -18.75 13.41
CA ILE A 66 -9.40 -17.34 13.20
C ILE A 66 -10.49 -16.78 12.24
N PRO A 67 -11.37 -15.86 12.67
CA PRO A 67 -12.29 -15.22 11.73
C PRO A 67 -11.51 -14.54 10.59
N PRO A 68 -12.04 -14.51 9.35
CA PRO A 68 -11.36 -13.86 8.23
C PRO A 68 -11.14 -12.36 8.46
N ASP A 69 -11.89 -11.77 9.38
CA ASP A 69 -11.94 -10.33 9.65
C ASP A 69 -10.96 -9.89 10.75
N ILE A 70 -10.07 -10.76 11.24
CA ILE A 70 -9.12 -10.40 12.30
C ILE A 70 -7.67 -10.47 11.81
N SER A 71 -6.86 -9.53 12.27
CA SER A 71 -5.41 -9.58 12.12
C SER A 71 -4.73 -9.41 13.46
N PHE A 72 -3.69 -10.20 13.69
CA PHE A 72 -2.82 -10.02 14.83
C PHE A 72 -1.97 -8.76 14.65
N THR A 73 -1.85 -7.97 15.72
CA THR A 73 -0.99 -6.79 15.76
C THR A 73 0.48 -7.19 15.73
N GLU A 74 0.82 -8.33 16.35
CA GLU A 74 2.15 -8.92 16.38
C GLU A 74 2.08 -10.37 15.89
N THR A 75 3.14 -10.88 15.26
CA THR A 75 3.17 -12.28 14.82
C THR A 75 3.25 -13.21 16.03
N PRO A 76 2.18 -13.98 16.34
CA PRO A 76 2.19 -14.83 17.51
C PRO A 76 3.18 -15.99 17.33
N PRO A 77 3.79 -16.49 18.41
CA PRO A 77 4.74 -17.59 18.34
C PRO A 77 4.09 -18.84 17.75
N GLN A 78 4.76 -19.46 16.78
CA GLN A 78 4.28 -20.66 16.08
C GLN A 78 4.83 -21.95 16.70
N VAL A 79 5.81 -21.84 17.60
CA VAL A 79 6.50 -22.97 18.24
C VAL A 79 6.74 -22.62 19.71
N VAL A 80 6.52 -23.60 20.59
CA VAL A 80 6.99 -23.60 21.97
C VAL A 80 8.15 -24.57 22.05
N ILE A 81 9.30 -24.11 22.55
CA ILE A 81 10.49 -24.92 22.76
C ILE A 81 10.42 -25.45 24.19
N ALA A 82 10.31 -26.77 24.35
CA ALA A 82 10.27 -27.41 25.66
C ALA A 82 11.54 -28.22 25.91
N LYS A 83 12.14 -28.06 27.08
CA LYS A 83 13.26 -28.87 27.56
C LYS A 83 12.72 -30.05 28.34
N VAL A 84 13.05 -31.24 27.90
CA VAL A 84 12.60 -32.50 28.51
C VAL A 84 13.78 -33.35 28.93
N LYS A 85 13.62 -34.08 30.04
CA LYS A 85 14.65 -34.94 30.62
C LYS A 85 14.15 -36.37 30.76
N ASP A 86 14.88 -37.30 30.17
CA ASP A 86 14.64 -38.75 30.24
C ASP A 86 15.90 -39.53 29.84
N LYS A 87 15.83 -40.86 29.81
CA LYS A 87 16.88 -41.75 29.29
C LYS A 87 17.11 -41.53 27.81
N GLY A 88 18.37 -41.61 27.37
CA GLY A 88 18.77 -41.42 25.97
C GLY A 88 17.99 -42.30 24.98
N SER A 89 17.65 -43.54 25.36
CA SER A 89 16.81 -44.44 24.55
C SER A 89 15.39 -43.92 24.31
N VAL A 90 14.80 -43.23 25.29
CA VAL A 90 13.47 -42.63 25.20
C VAL A 90 13.53 -41.32 24.41
N LEU A 91 14.57 -40.51 24.64
CA LEU A 91 14.79 -39.25 23.95
C LEU A 91 14.98 -39.43 22.44
N LEU A 92 15.63 -40.53 22.03
CA LEU A 92 15.79 -40.89 20.62
C LEU A 92 14.45 -40.98 19.87
N ASN A 93 13.38 -41.41 20.53
CA ASN A 93 12.05 -41.49 19.91
C ASN A 93 11.47 -40.11 19.58
N TYR A 94 11.79 -39.09 20.39
CA TYR A 94 11.36 -37.72 20.11
C TYR A 94 12.18 -37.08 18.99
N SER A 95 13.47 -37.43 18.87
CA SER A 95 14.35 -36.90 17.81
C SER A 95 14.13 -37.53 16.43
N PHE A 96 13.76 -38.82 16.35
CA PHE A 96 13.73 -39.57 15.09
C PHE A 96 12.33 -39.85 14.50
N GLY A 97 11.22 -39.57 15.20
CA GLY A 97 9.92 -39.97 14.65
C GLY A 97 8.64 -39.43 15.27
N ARG A 98 8.66 -38.68 16.38
CA ARG A 98 7.43 -38.09 16.92
C ARG A 98 7.22 -36.66 16.41
N SER A 99 6.18 -36.48 15.59
CA SER A 99 5.57 -35.17 15.39
C SER A 99 4.67 -34.88 16.58
N PHE A 100 4.96 -33.81 17.32
CA PHE A 100 4.10 -33.36 18.42
C PHE A 100 2.78 -32.85 17.86
N ALA A 101 1.68 -33.20 18.54
CA ALA A 101 0.38 -32.64 18.23
C ALA A 101 0.43 -31.14 18.56
N PRO A 102 -0.12 -30.28 17.69
CA PRO A 102 -0.08 -28.86 17.93
C PRO A 102 -0.89 -28.49 19.17
N ILE A 103 -0.39 -27.56 19.96
CA ILE A 103 -1.19 -26.93 21.03
C ILE A 103 -2.31 -26.14 20.34
N GLU A 104 -3.55 -26.53 20.58
CA GLU A 104 -4.70 -25.96 19.90
C GLU A 104 -5.36 -24.89 20.78
N THR A 105 -5.43 -23.66 20.28
CA THR A 105 -6.29 -22.62 20.86
C THR A 105 -7.47 -22.35 19.94
N ASN A 106 -8.68 -22.41 20.49
CA ASN A 106 -9.91 -22.11 19.75
C ASN A 106 -10.27 -20.63 19.94
N MET A 107 -10.06 -19.83 18.90
CA MET A 107 -10.33 -18.39 18.95
C MET A 107 -11.80 -18.04 19.15
N LYS A 108 -12.75 -18.90 18.74
CA LYS A 108 -14.18 -18.57 18.79
C LYS A 108 -14.69 -18.23 20.20
N ASN A 109 -14.12 -18.87 21.23
CA ASN A 109 -14.55 -18.69 22.63
C ASN A 109 -13.82 -17.55 23.37
N GLN A 110 -12.62 -17.16 22.91
CA GLN A 110 -11.85 -16.04 23.46
C GLN A 110 -12.12 -14.73 22.71
N ALA A 111 -12.54 -14.83 21.44
CA ALA A 111 -12.77 -13.70 20.53
C ALA A 111 -13.80 -12.69 21.08
N GLU A 112 -14.75 -13.17 21.88
CA GLU A 112 -15.89 -12.42 22.39
C GLU A 112 -15.60 -11.66 23.70
N LYS A 113 -14.46 -11.92 24.38
CA LYS A 113 -14.22 -11.40 25.75
C LYS A 113 -13.07 -10.39 25.87
N SER A 114 -12.08 -10.43 24.99
CA SER A 114 -10.93 -9.50 25.03
C SER A 114 -10.25 -9.54 23.67
N GLY A 115 -9.88 -8.40 23.07
CA GLY A 115 -9.16 -8.27 21.79
C GLY A 115 -7.73 -8.84 21.80
N SER A 116 -7.51 -9.93 22.51
CA SER A 116 -6.24 -10.60 22.76
C SER A 116 -6.47 -12.10 22.93
N ILE A 117 -5.69 -12.93 22.25
CA ILE A 117 -5.56 -14.34 22.61
C ILE A 117 -4.61 -14.42 23.79
N SER A 118 -4.99 -15.17 24.81
CA SER A 118 -4.09 -15.53 25.90
C SER A 118 -4.10 -17.04 26.12
N ILE A 119 -2.90 -17.63 26.15
CA ILE A 119 -2.68 -19.02 26.55
C ILE A 119 -1.85 -18.99 27.83
N SER A 120 -2.49 -19.38 28.93
CA SER A 120 -1.82 -19.42 30.25
C SER A 120 -0.72 -20.48 30.28
N LYS A 121 0.30 -20.24 31.11
CA LYS A 121 1.39 -21.19 31.40
C LYS A 121 0.87 -22.60 31.70
N LYS A 122 -0.16 -22.70 32.54
CA LYS A 122 -0.77 -23.99 32.95
C LYS A 122 -1.39 -24.75 31.77
N ALA A 123 -1.97 -24.04 30.81
CA ALA A 123 -2.56 -24.67 29.64
C ALA A 123 -1.48 -25.26 28.72
N ILE A 124 -0.42 -24.48 28.45
CA ILE A 124 0.74 -24.93 27.67
C ILE A 124 1.40 -26.14 28.34
N GLU A 125 1.64 -26.05 29.65
CA GLU A 125 2.25 -27.12 30.44
C GLU A 125 1.44 -28.41 30.39
N ASN A 126 0.12 -28.34 30.61
CA ASN A 126 -0.77 -29.51 30.56
C ASN A 126 -0.79 -30.16 29.17
N ASP A 127 -0.80 -29.38 28.10
CA ASP A 127 -0.85 -29.91 26.73
C ASP A 127 0.49 -30.49 26.27
N ILE A 128 1.61 -29.96 26.78
CA ILE A 128 2.94 -30.59 26.60
C ILE A 128 2.98 -31.91 27.39
N GLN A 129 2.63 -31.90 28.67
CA GLN A 129 2.70 -33.08 29.55
C GLN A 129 1.85 -34.26 29.04
N LYS A 130 0.67 -34.02 28.46
CA LYS A 130 -0.16 -35.07 27.85
C LYS A 130 0.51 -35.79 26.68
N GLN A 131 1.45 -35.14 26.01
CA GLN A 131 2.17 -35.68 24.85
C GLN A 131 3.50 -36.35 25.22
N LEU A 132 3.99 -36.07 26.44
CA LEU A 132 5.16 -36.73 26.99
C LEU A 132 4.83 -38.14 27.45
N LEU A 133 5.80 -39.04 27.34
CA LEU A 133 5.75 -40.35 27.97
C LEU A 133 5.78 -40.18 29.50
N ALA A 134 5.17 -41.12 30.23
CA ALA A 134 5.11 -41.06 31.69
C ALA A 134 6.49 -41.04 32.39
N THR A 135 7.55 -41.50 31.70
CA THR A 135 8.94 -41.48 32.18
C THR A 135 9.65 -40.15 31.91
N THR A 136 9.11 -39.33 31.01
CA THR A 136 9.74 -38.10 30.55
C THR A 136 9.31 -36.94 31.43
N SER A 137 10.27 -36.25 32.03
CA SER A 137 10.03 -35.07 32.85
C SER A 137 10.18 -33.78 32.04
N LEU A 138 9.24 -32.86 32.20
CA LEU A 138 9.33 -31.51 31.63
C LEU A 138 10.16 -30.64 32.57
N VAL A 139 11.29 -30.10 32.07
CA VAL A 139 12.20 -29.25 32.84
C VAL A 139 11.75 -27.78 32.76
N THR A 140 11.59 -27.27 31.53
CA THR A 140 11.13 -25.89 31.28
C THR A 140 10.58 -25.78 29.86
N PHE A 141 9.91 -24.67 29.55
CA PHE A 141 9.47 -24.35 28.19
C PHE A 141 9.43 -22.83 27.96
N GLU A 142 9.63 -22.43 26.72
CA GLU A 142 9.58 -21.04 26.28
C GLU A 142 8.77 -20.91 24.98
N PRO A 143 7.88 -19.91 24.87
CA PRO A 143 7.51 -18.92 25.89
C PRO A 143 6.62 -19.51 27.00
N GLN A 144 6.72 -18.98 28.24
CA GLN A 144 5.86 -19.42 29.36
C GLN A 144 4.43 -18.90 29.28
N HIS A 145 4.20 -17.86 28.49
CA HIS A 145 2.89 -17.28 28.22
C HIS A 145 2.84 -16.83 26.77
N ILE A 146 1.70 -17.08 26.11
CA ILE A 146 1.45 -16.56 24.76
C ILE A 146 0.31 -15.57 24.89
N GLU A 147 0.64 -14.30 24.67
CA GLU A 147 -0.32 -13.21 24.55
C GLU A 147 -0.18 -12.59 23.17
N ALA A 148 -1.28 -12.50 22.43
CA ALA A 148 -1.30 -11.92 21.10
C ALA A 148 -2.55 -11.07 20.93
N ALA A 149 -2.36 -9.75 20.88
CA ALA A 149 -3.43 -8.82 20.53
C ALA A 149 -3.90 -9.07 19.09
N TYR A 150 -5.22 -9.10 18.90
CA TYR A 150 -5.82 -9.14 17.57
C TYR A 150 -6.88 -8.06 17.47
N SER A 151 -6.90 -7.38 16.32
CA SER A 151 -7.91 -6.38 16.01
C SER A 151 -8.80 -6.89 14.88
N LYS A 152 -10.08 -6.51 14.93
CA LYS A 152 -10.97 -6.69 13.80
C LYS A 152 -10.55 -5.70 12.72
N ARG A 153 -10.15 -6.18 11.54
CA ARG A 153 -9.93 -5.35 10.37
C ARG A 153 -11.28 -4.95 9.82
N ILE A 154 -11.56 -3.65 9.90
CA ILE A 154 -12.75 -3.05 9.34
C ILE A 154 -12.37 -2.52 7.95
N LYS A 155 -13.31 -2.61 7.01
CA LYS A 155 -13.19 -2.00 5.69
C LYS A 155 -13.80 -0.61 5.75
N LYS A 156 -13.05 0.40 5.31
CA LYS A 156 -13.55 1.77 5.07
C LYS A 156 -13.18 2.19 3.66
N GLU A 157 -14.06 2.92 2.99
CA GLU A 157 -13.72 3.57 1.71
C GLU A 157 -13.29 5.01 1.97
N ILE A 158 -12.15 5.40 1.40
CA ILE A 158 -11.60 6.75 1.55
C ILE A 158 -11.17 7.31 0.20
N PRO A 159 -11.30 8.64 -0.01
CA PRO A 159 -10.85 9.29 -1.22
C PRO A 159 -9.32 9.32 -1.34
N VAL A 160 -8.84 9.30 -2.57
CA VAL A 160 -7.41 9.41 -2.89
C VAL A 160 -7.07 10.84 -3.30
N VAL A 161 -5.96 11.35 -2.77
CA VAL A 161 -5.46 12.70 -3.04
C VAL A 161 -4.06 12.62 -3.64
N PHE A 162 -3.87 13.28 -4.78
CA PHE A 162 -2.55 13.44 -5.39
C PHE A 162 -1.64 14.30 -4.52
N ASN A 163 -0.47 13.77 -4.21
CA ASN A 163 0.59 14.49 -3.51
C ASN A 163 1.78 14.66 -4.46
N GLY A 164 2.06 15.89 -4.87
CA GLY A 164 3.11 16.16 -5.84
C GLY A 164 3.17 17.60 -6.30
N THR A 165 4.17 17.89 -7.12
CA THR A 165 4.39 19.19 -7.77
C THR A 165 4.36 19.03 -9.28
N ILE A 166 3.70 19.95 -9.96
CA ILE A 166 3.57 19.95 -11.42
C ILE A 166 4.25 21.19 -11.99
N GLN A 167 5.27 20.98 -12.81
CA GLN A 167 5.96 22.02 -13.56
C GLN A 167 5.76 21.77 -15.06
N THR A 168 5.13 22.72 -15.74
CA THR A 168 4.88 22.68 -17.19
C THR A 168 5.96 23.43 -17.96
N ASN A 169 6.06 23.16 -19.25
CA ASN A 169 6.88 23.98 -20.16
C ASN A 169 6.23 25.36 -20.37
N PRO A 170 7.00 26.40 -20.75
CA PRO A 170 6.44 27.68 -21.17
C PRO A 170 5.38 27.49 -22.27
N GLY A 171 4.24 28.17 -22.13
CA GLY A 171 3.10 28.04 -23.04
C GLY A 171 2.16 26.85 -22.75
N PHE A 172 2.50 25.98 -21.80
CA PHE A 172 1.65 24.85 -21.40
C PHE A 172 1.16 25.04 -19.96
N HIS A 173 -0.12 24.73 -19.72
CA HIS A 173 -0.71 24.77 -18.39
C HIS A 173 -1.64 23.58 -18.15
N VAL A 174 -1.96 23.35 -16.87
CA VAL A 174 -2.95 22.35 -16.48
C VAL A 174 -4.34 22.89 -16.82
N SER A 175 -5.04 22.27 -17.76
CA SER A 175 -6.29 22.82 -18.32
C SER A 175 -7.57 22.35 -17.62
N GLY A 176 -7.45 21.48 -16.63
CA GLY A 176 -8.60 20.96 -15.89
C GLY A 176 -8.22 20.25 -14.60
N ASN A 177 -9.21 19.66 -13.97
CA ASN A 177 -9.01 18.93 -12.72
C ASN A 177 -8.17 17.67 -12.95
N ILE A 178 -7.24 17.42 -12.03
CA ILE A 178 -6.49 16.16 -11.98
C ILE A 178 -7.47 15.05 -11.63
N THR A 179 -7.51 14.01 -12.45
CA THR A 179 -8.39 12.87 -12.23
C THR A 179 -7.60 11.68 -11.71
N ILE A 180 -8.18 10.96 -10.75
CA ILE A 180 -7.56 9.80 -10.10
C ILE A 180 -8.52 8.62 -10.25
N SER A 181 -8.01 7.50 -10.74
CA SER A 181 -8.77 6.28 -10.96
C SER A 181 -8.09 5.09 -10.27
N PRO A 182 -8.77 4.41 -9.33
CA PRO A 182 -10.07 4.77 -8.75
C PRO A 182 -10.01 6.03 -7.85
N MET A 183 -11.13 6.75 -7.73
CA MET A 183 -11.22 7.97 -6.89
C MET A 183 -11.29 7.65 -5.40
N ASN A 184 -11.97 6.55 -5.05
CA ASN A 184 -12.05 6.00 -3.71
C ASN A 184 -11.40 4.62 -3.70
N ILE A 185 -10.75 4.28 -2.60
CA ILE A 185 -10.13 2.96 -2.40
C ILE A 185 -10.59 2.37 -1.08
N SER A 186 -10.47 1.04 -0.98
CA SER A 186 -10.71 0.35 0.27
C SER A 186 -9.46 0.39 1.14
N VAL A 187 -9.63 0.75 2.41
CA VAL A 187 -8.61 0.62 3.45
C VAL A 187 -9.07 -0.38 4.50
N TYR A 188 -8.16 -1.27 4.89
CA TYR A 188 -8.36 -2.28 5.93
C TYR A 188 -7.41 -2.01 7.08
N ALA A 189 -7.95 -1.67 8.25
CA ALA A 189 -7.19 -1.44 9.48
C ALA A 189 -8.09 -1.63 10.72
N SER A 190 -7.54 -1.44 11.92
CA SER A 190 -8.32 -1.36 13.16
C SER A 190 -9.19 -0.10 13.19
N ASP A 191 -10.23 -0.08 14.02
CA ASP A 191 -11.10 1.07 14.24
C ASP A 191 -10.30 2.35 14.59
N VAL A 192 -9.36 2.26 15.52
CA VAL A 192 -8.52 3.38 15.97
C VAL A 192 -7.71 3.97 14.80
N VAL A 193 -7.13 3.13 13.94
CA VAL A 193 -6.36 3.59 12.78
C VAL A 193 -7.28 4.19 11.71
N LEU A 194 -8.43 3.56 11.45
CA LEU A 194 -9.39 4.05 10.46
C LEU A 194 -10.00 5.41 10.81
N ASP A 195 -10.18 5.72 12.10
CA ASP A 195 -10.68 7.02 12.54
C ASP A 195 -9.69 8.16 12.25
N THR A 196 -8.40 7.85 12.22
CA THR A 196 -7.34 8.80 11.82
C THR A 196 -7.21 8.95 10.29
N LEU A 197 -7.63 7.94 9.54
CA LEU A 197 -7.49 7.89 8.08
C LEU A 197 -8.73 8.41 7.37
N ASN A 198 -8.67 9.69 6.96
CA ASN A 198 -9.72 10.34 6.17
C ASN A 198 -9.46 10.31 4.66
N GLN A 199 -8.19 10.24 4.24
CA GLN A 199 -7.80 10.25 2.84
C GLN A 199 -6.51 9.45 2.61
N ALA A 200 -6.38 8.82 1.46
CA ALA A 200 -5.16 8.16 1.04
C ALA A 200 -4.32 9.11 0.16
N LYS A 201 -3.09 9.38 0.56
CA LYS A 201 -2.17 10.21 -0.24
C LYS A 201 -1.35 9.33 -1.16
N THR A 202 -1.10 9.79 -2.37
CA THR A 202 -0.12 9.15 -3.25
C THR A 202 1.30 9.38 -2.74
N VAL A 203 2.26 8.55 -3.15
CA VAL A 203 3.67 8.86 -2.97
C VAL A 203 3.98 10.17 -3.70
N PHE A 204 4.81 11.02 -3.08
CA PHE A 204 5.20 12.30 -3.65
C PHE A 204 5.75 12.11 -5.07
N THR A 205 5.11 12.75 -6.04
CA THR A 205 5.47 12.63 -7.45
C THR A 205 5.71 14.01 -8.04
N GLU A 206 6.92 14.22 -8.57
CA GLU A 206 7.28 15.43 -9.27
C GLU A 206 7.11 15.24 -10.78
N ILE A 207 6.35 16.14 -11.41
CA ILE A 207 6.20 16.22 -12.87
C ILE A 207 7.01 17.41 -13.35
N LYS A 208 8.03 17.14 -14.17
CA LYS A 208 8.87 18.17 -14.80
C LYS A 208 8.54 18.28 -16.28
N LYS A 209 8.56 19.50 -16.80
CA LYS A 209 8.46 19.79 -18.24
C LYS A 209 7.19 19.21 -18.90
N GLY A 210 6.05 19.31 -18.21
CA GLY A 210 4.77 18.85 -18.76
C GLY A 210 4.39 19.64 -20.02
N ASN A 211 4.17 18.94 -21.13
CA ASN A 211 3.81 19.50 -22.44
C ASN A 211 2.61 18.80 -23.12
N LYS A 212 2.04 17.79 -22.46
CA LYS A 212 0.86 17.04 -22.91
C LYS A 212 0.23 16.37 -21.71
N THR A 213 -1.02 15.93 -21.83
CA THR A 213 -1.69 15.15 -20.80
C THR A 213 -0.84 13.95 -20.36
N ILE A 214 -0.65 13.84 -19.04
CA ILE A 214 0.15 12.78 -18.43
C ILE A 214 -0.79 11.81 -17.72
N THR A 215 -0.71 10.54 -18.10
CA THR A 215 -1.35 9.45 -17.37
C THR A 215 -0.27 8.58 -16.74
N LYS A 216 -0.29 8.43 -15.42
CA LYS A 216 0.73 7.69 -14.68
C LYS A 216 0.13 6.91 -13.52
N THR A 217 0.51 5.65 -13.38
CA THR A 217 0.19 4.85 -12.20
C THR A 217 1.17 5.21 -11.08
N VAL A 218 0.63 5.59 -9.92
CA VAL A 218 1.38 6.04 -8.75
C VAL A 218 0.95 5.21 -7.55
N GLN A 219 1.94 4.78 -6.77
CA GLN A 219 1.72 4.02 -5.54
C GLN A 219 1.12 4.92 -4.45
N LEU A 220 0.32 4.34 -3.58
CA LEU A 220 -0.16 5.03 -2.38
C LEU A 220 0.92 5.05 -1.31
N GLN A 221 0.96 6.13 -0.53
CA GLN A 221 1.88 6.24 0.60
C GLN A 221 1.45 5.23 1.68
N LYS A 222 2.33 4.29 2.02
CA LYS A 222 2.03 3.28 3.04
C LYS A 222 1.81 3.93 4.41
N VAL A 223 0.84 3.40 5.14
CA VAL A 223 0.55 3.76 6.55
C VAL A 223 0.75 2.51 7.39
N SER A 224 1.36 2.66 8.57
CA SER A 224 1.53 1.53 9.50
C SER A 224 0.17 0.96 9.88
N GLU A 225 0.08 -0.37 9.98
CA GLU A 225 -1.15 -1.09 10.39
C GLU A 225 -2.38 -0.90 9.49
N ALA A 226 -2.21 -0.32 8.29
CA ALA A 226 -3.27 -0.16 7.29
C ALA A 226 -2.87 -0.75 5.93
N THR A 227 -3.81 -1.45 5.30
CA THR A 227 -3.65 -2.04 3.97
C THR A 227 -4.62 -1.39 2.99
N TYR A 228 -4.11 -0.86 1.88
CA TYR A 228 -4.92 -0.32 0.80
C TYR A 228 -5.18 -1.35 -0.30
N ASP A 229 -6.39 -1.30 -0.85
CA ASP A 229 -6.81 -2.06 -2.02
C ASP A 229 -7.63 -1.17 -2.98
N PRO A 230 -7.12 -0.87 -4.19
CA PRO A 230 -5.79 -1.22 -4.70
C PRO A 230 -4.65 -0.45 -4.00
N THR A 231 -3.40 -0.93 -4.14
CA THR A 231 -2.19 -0.28 -3.58
C THR A 231 -1.66 0.87 -4.44
N SER A 232 -2.12 0.98 -5.68
CA SER A 232 -1.75 2.03 -6.63
C SER A 232 -2.97 2.57 -7.36
N VAL A 233 -2.88 3.81 -7.78
CA VAL A 233 -3.93 4.49 -8.57
C VAL A 233 -3.34 5.07 -9.85
N THR A 234 -4.19 5.27 -10.85
CA THR A 234 -3.82 5.97 -12.08
C THR A 234 -4.22 7.43 -11.98
N ILE A 235 -3.25 8.31 -12.19
CA ILE A 235 -3.43 9.76 -12.15
C ILE A 235 -3.36 10.29 -13.57
N THR A 236 -4.35 11.07 -13.98
CA THR A 236 -4.37 11.77 -15.26
C THR A 236 -4.37 13.27 -15.01
N ILE A 237 -3.31 13.93 -15.44
CA ILE A 237 -3.09 15.37 -15.34
C ILE A 237 -3.28 15.96 -16.74
N PRO A 238 -4.39 16.67 -17.00
CA PRO A 238 -4.64 17.29 -18.31
C PRO A 238 -3.70 18.50 -18.49
N ILE A 239 -2.78 18.41 -19.44
CA ILE A 239 -1.85 19.49 -19.77
C ILE A 239 -1.95 19.74 -21.26
N GLU A 240 -2.15 20.99 -21.64
CA GLU A 240 -2.21 21.41 -23.03
C GLU A 240 -1.61 22.81 -23.21
N GLU A 241 -1.45 23.19 -24.48
CA GLU A 241 -0.99 24.51 -24.87
C GLU A 241 -2.06 25.55 -24.59
N PHE A 242 -1.65 26.71 -24.08
CA PHE A 242 -2.50 27.87 -23.90
C PHE A 242 -2.18 28.91 -24.97
N THR A 243 -3.23 29.58 -25.43
CA THR A 243 -3.14 30.64 -26.42
C THR A 243 -3.89 31.86 -25.96
N GLU A 244 -3.53 33.02 -26.50
CA GLU A 244 -4.23 34.26 -26.24
C GLU A 244 -5.38 34.44 -27.22
N LYS A 245 -6.53 34.87 -26.69
CA LYS A 245 -7.67 35.28 -27.50
C LYS A 245 -8.08 36.68 -27.10
N THR A 246 -8.21 37.55 -28.11
CA THR A 246 -8.72 38.91 -27.94
C THR A 246 -10.13 39.00 -28.51
N LEU A 247 -11.06 39.52 -27.71
CA LEU A 247 -12.46 39.74 -28.07
C LEU A 247 -12.83 41.20 -27.83
N GLU A 248 -13.75 41.74 -28.62
CA GLU A 248 -14.27 43.09 -28.44
C GLU A 248 -15.59 43.01 -27.68
N ILE A 249 -15.60 43.47 -26.43
CA ILE A 249 -16.75 43.34 -25.53
C ILE A 249 -17.41 44.71 -25.39
N PRO A 250 -18.73 44.83 -25.62
CA PRO A 250 -19.44 46.09 -25.46
C PRO A 250 -19.50 46.50 -23.99
N VAL A 251 -19.34 47.79 -23.73
CA VAL A 251 -19.46 48.37 -22.39
C VAL A 251 -20.90 48.81 -22.17
N LEU A 252 -21.58 48.24 -21.19
CA LEU A 252 -23.01 48.43 -20.97
C LEU A 252 -23.29 49.15 -19.64
N CYS A 253 -24.13 50.17 -19.69
CA CYS A 253 -24.66 50.83 -18.49
C CYS A 253 -25.93 50.11 -18.01
N THR A 254 -26.01 49.79 -16.72
CA THR A 254 -27.26 49.34 -16.09
C THR A 254 -27.99 50.53 -15.45
N ASP A 255 -29.32 50.42 -15.40
CA ASP A 255 -30.17 51.37 -14.68
C ASP A 255 -30.15 52.80 -15.21
N LEU A 256 -29.91 52.99 -16.52
CA LEU A 256 -29.98 54.30 -17.19
C LEU A 256 -31.45 54.78 -17.25
N PRO A 257 -31.79 55.96 -16.66
CA PRO A 257 -33.15 56.49 -16.75
C PRO A 257 -33.53 56.86 -18.19
N PRO A 258 -34.83 56.74 -18.57
CA PRO A 258 -35.26 56.88 -19.97
C PRO A 258 -35.13 58.29 -20.56
N HIS A 259 -34.92 59.31 -19.73
CA HIS A 259 -34.71 60.70 -20.16
C HIS A 259 -33.23 61.04 -20.37
N TYR A 260 -32.32 60.07 -20.20
CA TYR A 260 -30.90 60.23 -20.48
C TYR A 260 -30.46 59.37 -21.66
N THR A 261 -29.59 59.94 -22.50
CA THR A 261 -28.84 59.22 -23.55
C THR A 261 -27.37 59.18 -23.14
N LEU A 262 -26.80 57.98 -23.08
CA LEU A 262 -25.40 57.77 -22.72
C LEU A 262 -24.58 57.38 -23.94
N ARG A 263 -23.44 58.03 -24.13
CA ARG A 263 -22.42 57.65 -25.12
C ARG A 263 -21.09 57.43 -24.42
N THR A 264 -20.49 56.28 -24.64
CA THR A 264 -19.18 55.93 -24.08
C THR A 264 -18.12 55.88 -25.17
N PHE A 265 -16.91 56.29 -24.83
CA PHE A 265 -15.77 56.35 -25.73
C PHE A 265 -14.57 55.64 -25.09
N PRO A 266 -14.13 54.49 -25.62
CA PRO A 266 -14.80 53.69 -26.66
C PRO A 266 -16.08 53.01 -26.15
N SER A 267 -16.96 52.60 -27.06
CA SER A 267 -18.16 51.79 -26.75
C SER A 267 -17.87 50.30 -26.59
N VAL A 268 -16.67 49.88 -27.01
CA VAL A 268 -16.17 48.51 -26.91
C VAL A 268 -14.79 48.53 -26.25
N ALA A 269 -14.51 47.52 -25.44
CA ALA A 269 -13.19 47.30 -24.85
C ALA A 269 -12.64 45.95 -25.31
N LYS A 270 -11.34 45.91 -25.58
CA LYS A 270 -10.65 44.69 -25.97
C LYS A 270 -10.30 43.89 -24.72
N VAL A 271 -10.79 42.65 -24.68
CA VAL A 271 -10.48 41.68 -23.62
C VAL A 271 -9.52 40.66 -24.21
N THR A 272 -8.25 40.71 -23.80
CA THR A 272 -7.25 39.70 -24.13
C THR A 272 -7.14 38.73 -22.96
N CYS A 273 -7.24 37.43 -23.22
CA CYS A 273 -7.19 36.42 -22.18
C CYS A 273 -6.46 35.15 -22.63
N SER A 274 -5.89 34.42 -21.68
CA SER A 274 -5.20 33.17 -21.92
C SER A 274 -6.14 31.98 -21.68
N ILE A 275 -6.29 31.14 -22.69
CA ILE A 275 -7.22 30.00 -22.71
C ILE A 275 -6.55 28.71 -23.20
N PRO A 276 -7.05 27.53 -22.78
CA PRO A 276 -6.61 26.27 -23.34
C PRO A 276 -6.94 26.20 -24.84
N LEU A 277 -6.00 25.71 -25.65
CA LEU A 277 -6.15 25.63 -27.10
C LEU A 277 -7.40 24.84 -27.52
N SER A 278 -7.75 23.77 -26.78
CA SER A 278 -8.96 22.98 -27.03
C SER A 278 -10.26 23.80 -26.95
N ARG A 279 -10.30 24.86 -26.14
CA ARG A 279 -11.47 25.71 -25.91
C ARG A 279 -11.45 27.02 -26.70
N PHE A 280 -10.51 27.17 -27.63
CA PHE A 280 -10.39 28.40 -28.42
C PHE A 280 -11.68 28.76 -29.18
N LYS A 281 -12.39 27.75 -29.69
CA LYS A 281 -13.65 27.92 -30.42
C LYS A 281 -14.86 28.12 -29.52
N ASP A 282 -14.79 27.65 -28.28
CA ASP A 282 -15.91 27.68 -27.33
C ASP A 282 -16.07 29.06 -26.68
N LEU A 283 -15.01 29.89 -26.68
CA LEU A 283 -15.07 31.24 -26.12
C LEU A 283 -15.71 32.22 -27.11
N SER A 284 -16.86 32.79 -26.78
CA SER A 284 -17.51 33.89 -27.50
C SER A 284 -17.59 35.16 -26.66
N GLU A 285 -17.99 36.27 -27.29
CA GLU A 285 -18.17 37.58 -26.63
C GLU A 285 -19.24 37.51 -25.52
N ASP A 286 -20.30 36.71 -25.70
CA ASP A 286 -21.40 36.53 -24.73
C ASP A 286 -20.95 35.92 -23.38
N ALA A 287 -19.76 35.33 -23.34
CA ALA A 287 -19.16 34.78 -22.14
C ALA A 287 -18.62 35.87 -21.21
N PHE A 288 -18.45 37.10 -21.71
CA PHE A 288 -17.94 38.25 -20.98
C PHE A 288 -18.99 39.34 -20.87
N GLU A 289 -18.99 40.05 -19.75
CA GLU A 289 -19.80 41.26 -19.59
C GLU A 289 -18.96 42.34 -18.93
N ILE A 290 -19.07 43.56 -19.46
CA ILE A 290 -18.52 44.78 -18.87
C ILE A 290 -19.71 45.66 -18.55
N ARG A 291 -20.05 45.75 -17.26
CA ARG A 291 -21.18 46.55 -16.79
C ARG A 291 -20.74 47.57 -15.76
N PHE A 292 -21.35 48.74 -15.83
CA PHE A 292 -21.26 49.80 -14.81
C PHE A 292 -22.66 50.37 -14.56
N SER A 293 -22.91 50.93 -13.39
CA SER A 293 -24.22 51.47 -13.03
C SER A 293 -24.32 52.96 -13.35
N PHE A 294 -25.54 53.46 -13.58
CA PHE A 294 -25.78 54.90 -13.74
C PHE A 294 -25.27 55.73 -12.55
N LYS A 295 -25.37 55.17 -11.33
CA LYS A 295 -24.87 55.81 -10.11
C LYS A 295 -23.36 56.08 -10.15
N ASP A 296 -22.59 55.19 -10.81
CA ASP A 296 -21.15 55.35 -10.96
C ASP A 296 -20.80 56.54 -11.87
N LEU A 297 -21.72 56.94 -12.76
CA LEU A 297 -21.59 58.13 -13.60
C LEU A 297 -21.90 59.41 -12.83
N GLU A 298 -22.98 59.43 -12.05
CA GLU A 298 -23.38 60.61 -11.26
C GLU A 298 -22.32 61.02 -10.22
N GLN A 299 -21.63 60.02 -9.66
CA GLN A 299 -20.58 60.26 -8.67
C GLN A 299 -19.24 60.70 -9.29
N ASN A 300 -19.10 60.63 -10.62
CA ASN A 300 -17.84 60.84 -11.29
C ASN A 300 -17.78 62.18 -12.02
N VAL A 301 -17.14 63.16 -11.36
CA VAL A 301 -16.98 64.54 -11.86
C VAL A 301 -15.90 64.66 -12.95
N SER A 302 -15.12 63.60 -13.20
CA SER A 302 -13.92 63.66 -14.05
C SER A 302 -14.17 63.31 -15.52
N GLY A 303 -15.39 62.93 -15.90
CA GLY A 303 -15.74 62.54 -17.28
C GLY A 303 -15.13 61.22 -17.78
N SER A 304 -14.41 60.51 -16.91
CA SER A 304 -13.80 59.20 -17.21
C SER A 304 -14.11 58.19 -16.10
N LEU A 305 -14.47 56.97 -16.52
CA LEU A 305 -14.89 55.89 -15.65
C LEU A 305 -13.99 54.66 -15.83
N PRO A 306 -13.40 54.08 -14.77
CA PRO A 306 -12.73 52.80 -14.86
C PRO A 306 -13.75 51.68 -15.12
N ILE A 307 -13.39 50.77 -16.03
CA ILE A 307 -14.24 49.62 -16.38
C ILE A 307 -13.59 48.32 -15.91
N GLN A 308 -14.43 47.36 -15.55
CA GLN A 308 -14.02 46.04 -15.12
C GLN A 308 -14.96 44.98 -15.70
N LEU A 309 -14.44 43.77 -15.83
CA LEU A 309 -15.25 42.61 -16.20
C LEU A 309 -16.14 42.20 -15.03
N THR A 310 -17.44 42.22 -15.24
CA THR A 310 -18.45 41.77 -14.28
C THR A 310 -18.76 40.28 -14.42
N LYS A 311 -18.50 39.71 -15.60
CA LYS A 311 -18.69 38.28 -15.89
C LYS A 311 -17.55 37.75 -16.74
N LYS A 312 -17.05 36.56 -16.41
CA LYS A 312 -16.10 35.79 -17.19
C LYS A 312 -16.21 34.29 -16.86
N PRO A 313 -15.77 33.38 -17.72
CA PRO A 313 -15.67 31.96 -17.37
C PRO A 313 -14.54 31.67 -16.37
N ASP A 314 -14.70 30.60 -15.57
CA ASP A 314 -13.72 30.19 -14.56
C ASP A 314 -12.44 29.60 -15.16
N TRP A 315 -12.55 29.01 -16.35
CA TRP A 315 -11.44 28.37 -17.07
C TRP A 315 -10.59 29.36 -17.88
N VAL A 316 -10.90 30.66 -17.82
CA VAL A 316 -10.12 31.73 -18.45
C VAL A 316 -9.14 32.34 -17.44
N SER A 317 -7.89 32.50 -17.85
CA SER A 317 -6.78 33.00 -17.03
C SER A 317 -6.12 34.24 -17.64
N SER A 318 -5.35 34.98 -16.84
CA SER A 318 -4.53 36.13 -17.27
C SER A 318 -5.30 37.13 -18.16
N VAL A 319 -6.38 37.68 -17.62
CA VAL A 319 -7.27 38.58 -18.37
C VAL A 319 -6.74 40.01 -18.32
N ALA A 320 -6.58 40.62 -19.49
CA ALA A 320 -6.22 42.02 -19.67
C ALA A 320 -7.35 42.75 -20.41
N LEU A 321 -7.69 43.94 -19.92
CA LEU A 321 -8.75 44.80 -20.45
C LEU A 321 -8.12 46.09 -20.98
N VAL A 322 -8.36 46.42 -22.25
CA VAL A 322 -7.80 47.61 -22.90
C VAL A 322 -8.88 48.33 -23.74
N PRO A 323 -9.20 49.60 -23.47
CA PRO A 323 -8.71 50.40 -22.34
C PRO A 323 -9.33 49.93 -21.01
N ASP A 324 -8.68 50.24 -19.88
CA ASP A 324 -9.19 49.99 -18.53
C ASP A 324 -10.08 51.13 -18.01
N LYS A 325 -10.19 52.21 -18.79
CA LYS A 325 -11.04 53.37 -18.55
C LYS A 325 -11.74 53.78 -19.83
N ILE A 326 -12.94 54.33 -19.68
CA ILE A 326 -13.71 54.92 -20.76
C ILE A 326 -13.98 56.39 -20.42
N GLU A 327 -14.24 57.19 -21.44
CA GLU A 327 -14.88 58.49 -21.30
C GLU A 327 -16.39 58.35 -21.58
N PHE A 328 -17.20 59.25 -21.02
CA PHE A 328 -18.64 59.20 -21.24
C PHE A 328 -19.26 60.58 -21.40
N ILE A 329 -20.32 60.65 -22.20
CA ILE A 329 -21.16 61.82 -22.41
C ILE A 329 -22.60 61.44 -22.06
N LEU A 330 -23.19 62.21 -21.15
CA LEU A 330 -24.58 62.05 -20.71
C LEU A 330 -25.41 63.21 -21.25
N GLU A 331 -26.35 62.93 -22.16
CA GLU A 331 -27.27 63.89 -22.75
C GLU A 331 -28.65 63.74 -22.10
N GLN A 332 -29.25 64.85 -21.64
CA GLN A 332 -30.61 64.85 -21.12
C GLN A 332 -31.59 65.17 -22.26
N ASN A 333 -32.48 64.24 -22.57
CA ASN A 333 -33.53 64.43 -23.57
C ASN A 333 -34.69 65.17 -22.89
N ASN A 334 -34.87 66.46 -23.23
CA ASN A 334 -36.11 67.17 -22.90
C ASN A 334 -37.24 66.58 -23.75
N LEU A 335 -38.08 65.75 -23.14
CA LEU A 335 -39.37 65.36 -23.70
C LEU A 335 -40.19 66.64 -23.90
N GLN A 336 -40.38 67.04 -25.17
CA GLN A 336 -41.38 68.05 -25.55
C GLN A 336 -42.79 67.49 -25.42
#